data_AF-A0A958R051-F1
#
_entry.id   AF-A0A958R051-F1
#
_cell.length_a   1.000
_cell.length_b   1.000
_cell.length_c   1.000
_cell.angle_alpha   90.00
_cell.angle_beta   90.00
_cell.angle_gamma   90.00
#
_symmetry.space_group_name_H-M   'P 1'
#
loop_
_entity.id
_entity.type
_entity.pdbx_description
1 polymer ?
#
loop_
_entity_poly.entity_id
_entity_poly.type
_entity_poly.pdbx_seq_one_letter_code
_entity_poly.pdbx_strand_id
1 'polypeptide(L)'
;MTGDEKIDCRDEGTVSMLYQRLGRPALSKTLYLVGQRNVAEEIVQETFVKLWQKKPVFESLRQAYAWVYRCCTNSAIDHLRSKGNQTLELEAEQTAESIGLDLEQKTDLKKTWKEILDTLNEKEAELFVYRSVEGMSQDEVAEVMGISRRTVNRIQDKLAKKISKIQERRHAG
;
A
#
# COMPACT_ATOMS: atom_id res chain seq x y z
N MET A 1 -11.99 0.42 30.58
CA MET A 1 -11.14 -0.78 30.70
C MET A 1 -10.98 -1.39 29.31
N THR A 2 -9.98 -0.97 28.55
CA THR A 2 -9.63 -1.59 27.26
C THR A 2 -8.31 -2.30 27.47
N GLY A 3 -8.37 -3.50 28.05
CA GLY A 3 -7.25 -4.43 27.90
C GLY A 3 -7.25 -4.80 26.43
N ASP A 4 -6.24 -4.35 25.68
CA ASP A 4 -6.01 -4.88 24.34
C ASP A 4 -5.71 -6.37 24.51
N GLU A 5 -6.74 -7.18 24.28
CA GLU A 5 -6.62 -8.62 24.33
C GLU A 5 -5.74 -9.06 23.15
N LYS A 6 -4.75 -9.90 23.43
CA LYS A 6 -3.85 -10.42 22.41
C LYS A 6 -4.67 -11.12 21.33
N ILE A 7 -4.36 -10.81 20.07
CA ILE A 7 -5.02 -11.39 18.91
C ILE A 7 -4.16 -12.55 18.43
N ASP A 8 -4.56 -13.77 18.76
CA ASP A 8 -3.84 -14.99 18.39
C ASP A 8 -4.42 -15.61 17.12
N CYS A 9 -3.71 -15.47 16.00
CA CYS A 9 -4.17 -16.01 14.72
C CYS A 9 -4.04 -17.55 14.60
N ARG A 10 -3.68 -18.26 15.68
CA ARG A 10 -3.81 -19.72 15.75
C ARG A 10 -5.25 -20.18 15.86
N ASP A 11 -6.12 -19.34 16.41
CA ASP A 11 -7.56 -19.55 16.44
C ASP A 11 -8.20 -19.18 15.08
N GLU A 12 -8.97 -20.11 14.50
CA GLU A 12 -9.65 -19.89 13.22
C GLU A 12 -10.69 -18.78 13.31
N GLY A 13 -11.37 -18.67 14.46
CA GLY A 13 -12.35 -17.61 14.72
C GLY A 13 -11.71 -16.22 14.63
N THR A 14 -10.50 -16.10 15.14
CA THR A 14 -9.72 -14.84 15.13
C THR A 14 -9.36 -14.40 13.70
N VAL A 15 -8.91 -15.31 12.83
CA VAL A 15 -8.60 -14.94 11.44
C VAL A 15 -9.85 -14.56 10.66
N SER A 16 -10.97 -15.26 10.88
CA SER A 16 -12.28 -14.89 10.31
C SER A 16 -12.73 -13.51 10.77
N MET A 17 -12.60 -13.20 12.07
CA MET A 17 -12.90 -11.88 12.62
C MET A 17 -12.05 -10.78 11.99
N LEU A 18 -10.74 -11.02 11.84
CA LEU A 18 -9.84 -10.07 11.19
C LEU A 18 -10.22 -9.87 9.71
N TYR A 19 -10.60 -10.93 8.99
CA TYR A 19 -11.04 -10.81 7.60
C TYR A 19 -12.30 -9.96 7.48
N GLN A 20 -13.31 -10.20 8.32
CA GLN A 20 -14.55 -9.42 8.33
C GLN A 20 -14.29 -7.93 8.62
N ARG A 21 -13.35 -7.64 9.52
CA ARG A 21 -13.08 -6.26 9.96
C ARG A 21 -12.12 -5.50 9.04
N LEU A 22 -11.12 -6.19 8.50
CA LEU A 22 -10.00 -5.56 7.78
C LEU A 22 -10.02 -5.82 6.27
N GLY A 23 -10.77 -6.83 5.80
CA GLY A 23 -10.82 -7.23 4.39
C GLY A 23 -11.35 -6.13 3.48
N ARG A 24 -12.49 -5.51 3.81
CA ARG A 24 -13.05 -4.41 2.99
C ARG A 24 -12.15 -3.17 2.96
N PRO A 25 -11.65 -2.65 4.10
CA PRO A 25 -10.68 -1.54 4.08
C PRO A 25 -9.42 -1.86 3.27
N ALA A 26 -8.85 -3.06 3.45
CA ALA A 26 -7.68 -3.50 2.70
C ALA A 26 -7.98 -3.57 1.19
N LEU A 27 -9.13 -4.11 0.79
CA LEU A 27 -9.54 -4.21 -0.61
C LEU A 27 -9.72 -2.85 -1.27
N SER A 28 -10.47 -1.94 -0.65
CA SER A 28 -10.68 -0.59 -1.19
C SER A 28 -9.37 0.14 -1.46
N LYS A 29 -8.43 0.00 -0.51
CA LYS A 29 -7.10 0.59 -0.61
C LYS A 29 -6.25 -0.07 -1.70
N THR A 30 -6.15 -1.40 -1.71
CA THR A 30 -5.35 -2.12 -2.71
C THR A 30 -5.89 -1.84 -4.11
N LEU A 31 -7.21 -1.79 -4.27
CA LEU A 31 -7.86 -1.43 -5.53
C LEU A 31 -7.49 -0.02 -5.99
N TYR A 32 -7.45 0.95 -5.08
CA TYR A 32 -6.98 2.29 -5.41
C TYR A 32 -5.54 2.29 -5.95
N LEU A 33 -4.66 1.46 -5.36
CA LEU A 33 -3.25 1.36 -5.77
C LEU A 33 -3.07 0.67 -7.12
N VAL A 34 -3.68 -0.51 -7.31
CA VAL A 34 -3.43 -1.34 -8.49
C VAL A 34 -4.39 -1.07 -9.64
N GLY A 35 -5.50 -0.39 -9.37
CA GLY A 35 -6.51 -0.01 -10.36
C GLY A 35 -7.26 -1.18 -10.99
N GLN A 36 -7.05 -2.40 -10.49
CA GLN A 36 -7.64 -3.64 -11.02
C GLN A 36 -8.30 -4.45 -9.92
N ARG A 37 -9.58 -4.78 -10.08
CA ARG A 37 -10.36 -5.41 -9.01
C ARG A 37 -9.93 -6.83 -8.70
N ASN A 38 -9.75 -7.65 -9.73
CA ASN A 38 -9.26 -9.03 -9.61
C ASN A 38 -7.90 -9.09 -8.90
N VAL A 39 -6.96 -8.22 -9.28
CA VAL A 39 -5.63 -8.13 -8.67
C VAL A 39 -5.73 -7.71 -7.21
N ALA A 40 -6.58 -6.73 -6.90
CA ALA A 40 -6.76 -6.28 -5.53
C ALA A 40 -7.37 -7.36 -4.63
N GLU A 41 -8.36 -8.10 -5.14
CA GLU A 41 -8.98 -9.24 -4.44
C GLU A 41 -7.96 -10.35 -4.20
N GLU A 42 -7.14 -10.68 -5.20
CA GLU A 42 -6.06 -11.67 -5.08
C GLU A 42 -5.03 -11.28 -4.01
N ILE A 43 -4.52 -10.05 -4.05
CA ILE A 43 -3.56 -9.54 -3.05
C ILE A 43 -4.12 -9.62 -1.62
N VAL A 44 -5.38 -9.21 -1.43
CA VAL A 44 -6.02 -9.27 -0.12
C VAL A 44 -6.20 -10.72 0.31
N GLN A 45 -6.69 -11.59 -0.57
CA GLN A 45 -6.87 -13.01 -0.27
C GLN A 45 -5.54 -13.65 0.13
N GLU A 46 -4.47 -13.46 -0.65
CA GLU A 46 -3.13 -13.94 -0.32
C GLU A 46 -2.64 -13.42 1.02
N THR A 47 -2.94 -12.16 1.35
CA THR A 47 -2.56 -11.57 2.64
C THR A 47 -3.21 -12.31 3.80
N PHE A 48 -4.49 -12.65 3.70
CA PHE A 48 -5.18 -13.42 4.73
C PHE A 48 -4.79 -14.90 4.74
N VAL A 49 -4.45 -15.49 3.58
CA VAL A 49 -3.84 -16.82 3.53
C VAL A 49 -2.49 -16.82 4.25
N LYS A 50 -1.64 -15.82 4.00
CA LYS A 50 -0.35 -15.64 4.71
C LYS A 50 -0.58 -15.45 6.21
N LEU A 51 -1.60 -14.70 6.60
CA LEU A 51 -1.98 -14.52 8.01
C LEU A 51 -2.34 -15.86 8.66
N TRP A 52 -3.20 -16.64 8.00
CA TRP A 52 -3.61 -17.98 8.43
C TRP A 52 -2.44 -18.97 8.55
N GLN A 53 -1.48 -18.90 7.62
CA GLN A 53 -0.30 -19.78 7.62
C GLN A 53 0.73 -19.39 8.69
N LYS A 54 1.02 -18.08 8.81
CA LYS A 54 2.04 -17.59 9.74
C LYS A 54 1.56 -17.54 11.18
N LYS A 55 0.24 -17.51 11.40
CA LYS A 55 -0.41 -17.50 12.71
C LYS A 55 0.25 -16.53 13.71
N PRO A 56 0.45 -15.25 13.34
CA PRO A 56 1.07 -14.28 14.23
C PRO A 56 0.18 -14.03 15.46
N VAL A 57 0.83 -13.63 16.55
CA VAL A 57 0.15 -13.10 17.73
C VAL A 57 0.39 -11.60 17.74
N PHE A 58 -0.68 -10.82 17.70
CA PHE A 58 -0.60 -9.36 17.80
C PHE A 58 -0.97 -8.92 19.21
N GLU A 59 -0.30 -7.88 19.71
CA GLU A 59 -0.63 -7.31 21.01
C GLU A 59 -1.87 -6.41 20.96
N SER A 60 -2.33 -6.03 19.76
CA SER A 60 -3.55 -5.26 19.58
C SER A 60 -4.12 -5.35 18.15
N LEU A 61 -5.37 -4.92 17.96
CA LEU A 61 -5.97 -4.81 16.64
C LEU A 61 -5.23 -3.82 15.73
N ARG A 62 -4.62 -2.78 16.31
CA ARG A 62 -3.82 -1.81 15.57
C ARG A 62 -2.59 -2.46 14.93
N GLN A 63 -1.92 -3.36 15.66
CA GLN A 63 -0.79 -4.12 15.11
C GLN A 63 -1.24 -5.08 14.00
N ALA A 64 -2.37 -5.77 14.18
CA ALA A 64 -2.95 -6.62 13.14
C ALA A 64 -3.27 -5.82 11.88
N TYR A 65 -3.87 -4.64 12.05
CA TYR A 65 -4.15 -3.70 10.96
C TYR A 65 -2.88 -3.30 10.21
N ALA A 66 -1.85 -2.84 10.94
CA ALA A 66 -0.57 -2.44 10.37
C ALA A 66 0.08 -3.58 9.56
N TRP A 67 0.02 -4.81 10.08
CA TRP A 67 0.57 -5.98 9.40
C TRP A 67 -0.16 -6.30 8.08
N VAL A 68 -1.50 -6.31 8.10
CA VAL A 68 -2.32 -6.55 6.90
C VAL A 68 -2.09 -5.43 5.88
N TYR A 69 -2.10 -4.17 6.33
CA TYR A 69 -1.85 -3.01 5.48
C TYR A 69 -0.51 -3.09 4.78
N ARG A 70 0.54 -3.48 5.51
CA ARG A 70 1.88 -3.59 4.97
C ARG A 70 2.00 -4.73 3.96
N CYS A 71 1.41 -5.89 4.24
CA CYS A 71 1.42 -7.00 3.28
C CYS A 71 0.74 -6.61 1.97
N CYS A 72 -0.45 -6.01 2.04
CA CYS A 72 -1.17 -5.53 0.86
C CYS A 72 -0.37 -4.47 0.09
N THR A 73 0.21 -3.48 0.80
CA THR A 73 1.03 -2.43 0.16
C THR A 73 2.23 -3.02 -0.56
N ASN A 74 2.96 -3.94 0.08
CA ASN A 74 4.14 -4.55 -0.53
C ASN A 74 3.78 -5.33 -1.79
N SER A 75 2.74 -6.17 -1.73
CA SER A 75 2.28 -6.92 -2.90
C SER A 75 1.74 -6.00 -4.01
N ALA A 76 1.10 -4.88 -3.65
CA ALA A 76 0.69 -3.88 -4.64
C ALA A 76 1.90 -3.19 -5.31
N ILE A 77 2.93 -2.83 -4.54
CA ILE A 77 4.17 -2.26 -5.08
C ILE A 77 4.85 -3.25 -6.03
N ASP A 78 4.93 -4.53 -5.64
CA ASP A 78 5.52 -5.59 -6.47
C ASP A 78 4.73 -5.79 -7.77
N HIS A 79 3.40 -5.75 -7.70
CA HIS A 79 2.54 -5.77 -8.88
C HIS A 79 2.81 -4.57 -9.80
N LEU A 80 2.85 -3.35 -9.24
CA LEU A 80 3.09 -2.12 -9.99
C LEU A 80 4.47 -2.09 -10.68
N ARG A 81 5.50 -2.65 -10.03
CA ARG A 81 6.84 -2.79 -10.61
C ARG A 81 6.89 -3.83 -11.73
N SER A 82 6.27 -4.99 -11.52
CA SER A 82 6.36 -6.12 -12.46
C SER A 82 5.57 -5.89 -13.76
N LYS A 83 4.40 -5.24 -13.70
CA LYS A 83 3.47 -5.19 -14.84
C LYS A 83 3.77 -4.14 -15.91
N GLY A 84 4.56 -3.10 -15.63
CA GLY A 84 4.74 -1.99 -16.58
C GLY A 84 3.42 -1.35 -17.06
N ASN A 85 3.49 -0.38 -17.98
CA ASN A 85 2.34 0.42 -18.42
C ASN A 85 1.16 -0.37 -19.05
N GLN A 86 1.28 -1.68 -19.28
CA GLN A 86 0.40 -2.43 -20.18
C GLN A 86 -0.97 -2.84 -19.62
N THR A 87 -1.23 -2.72 -18.31
CA THR A 87 -2.51 -3.21 -17.75
C THR A 87 -3.45 -2.11 -17.23
N LEU A 88 -3.02 -0.85 -17.23
CA LEU A 88 -3.79 0.24 -16.65
C LEU A 88 -4.68 1.00 -17.65
N GLU A 89 -4.62 0.66 -18.94
CA GLU A 89 -5.41 1.30 -20.00
C GLU A 89 -6.82 0.70 -20.11
N LEU A 90 -6.97 -0.62 -19.88
CA LEU A 90 -8.25 -1.34 -20.09
C LEU A 90 -9.26 -1.27 -18.93
N GLU A 91 -8.82 -0.96 -17.70
CA GLU A 91 -9.73 -0.90 -16.52
C GLU A 91 -9.90 0.51 -15.92
N ALA A 92 -9.11 1.49 -16.38
CA ALA A 92 -9.24 2.88 -15.94
C ALA A 92 -10.54 3.53 -16.43
N GLU A 93 -11.00 3.20 -17.63
CA GLU A 93 -12.25 3.73 -18.22
C GLU A 93 -13.49 3.31 -17.40
N GLN A 94 -13.60 2.03 -17.01
CA GLN A 94 -14.76 1.54 -16.26
C GLN A 94 -14.80 2.01 -14.80
N THR A 95 -13.65 2.38 -14.21
CA THR A 95 -13.57 2.81 -12.81
C THR A 95 -13.71 4.33 -12.66
N ALA A 96 -13.33 5.12 -13.66
CA ALA A 96 -13.39 6.59 -13.59
C ALA A 96 -14.82 7.13 -13.53
N GLU A 97 -15.75 6.47 -14.24
CA GLU A 97 -17.17 6.84 -14.27
C GLU A 97 -17.86 6.67 -12.90
N SER A 98 -17.37 5.74 -12.08
CA SER A 98 -17.92 5.45 -10.74
C SER A 98 -17.54 6.46 -9.65
N ILE A 99 -16.50 7.28 -9.83
CA ILE A 99 -15.93 8.12 -8.77
C ILE A 99 -15.63 9.57 -9.17
N GLY A 100 -15.98 9.97 -10.39
CA GLY A 100 -15.93 11.40 -10.80
C GLY A 100 -14.53 12.00 -10.77
N LEU A 101 -13.51 11.22 -11.15
CA LEU A 101 -12.12 11.69 -11.25
C LEU A 101 -11.71 11.74 -12.72
N ASP A 102 -11.12 12.88 -13.11
CA ASP A 102 -10.65 13.16 -14.46
C ASP A 102 -9.58 12.14 -14.91
N LEU A 103 -9.81 11.50 -16.06
CA LEU A 103 -9.02 10.37 -16.58
C LEU A 103 -7.60 10.79 -16.94
N GLU A 104 -7.43 12.00 -17.48
CA GLU A 104 -6.13 12.52 -17.94
C GLU A 104 -5.12 12.69 -16.79
N GLN A 105 -5.56 13.19 -15.63
CA GLN A 105 -4.68 13.40 -14.47
C GLN A 105 -4.16 12.07 -13.89
N LYS A 106 -4.97 11.00 -13.95
CA LYS A 106 -4.59 9.66 -13.46
C LYS A 106 -3.55 8.99 -14.34
N THR A 107 -3.62 9.14 -15.66
CA THR A 107 -2.69 8.49 -16.60
C THR A 107 -1.29 9.08 -16.48
N ASP A 108 -1.19 10.39 -16.26
CA ASP A 108 0.09 11.10 -16.07
C ASP A 108 0.71 10.83 -14.68
N LEU A 109 -0.13 10.77 -13.64
CA LEU A 109 0.26 10.27 -12.32
C LEU A 109 0.80 8.83 -12.42
N LYS A 110 0.07 7.90 -13.05
CA LYS A 110 0.49 6.48 -13.14
C LYS A 110 1.82 6.26 -13.85
N LYS A 111 2.09 6.97 -14.96
CA LYS A 111 3.41 6.91 -15.64
C LYS A 111 4.53 7.42 -14.74
N THR A 112 4.26 8.48 -13.97
CA THR A 112 5.20 9.04 -12.99
C THR A 112 5.44 8.10 -11.81
N TRP A 113 4.40 7.39 -11.36
CA TRP A 113 4.49 6.45 -10.24
C TRP A 113 5.43 5.28 -10.53
N LYS A 114 5.36 4.70 -11.73
CA LYS A 114 6.27 3.61 -12.11
C LYS A 114 7.73 4.09 -12.12
N GLU A 115 8.01 5.18 -12.82
CA GLU A 115 9.37 5.74 -12.88
C GLU A 115 9.93 6.08 -11.50
N ILE A 116 9.09 6.60 -10.61
CA ILE A 116 9.47 6.82 -9.21
C ILE A 116 9.77 5.47 -8.56
N LEU A 117 8.80 4.54 -8.51
CA LEU A 117 8.90 3.25 -7.81
C LEU A 117 10.09 2.39 -8.26
N ASP A 118 10.46 2.44 -9.54
CA ASP A 118 11.61 1.72 -10.11
C ASP A 118 12.96 2.27 -9.59
N THR A 119 13.00 3.52 -9.12
CA THR A 119 14.21 4.12 -8.52
C THR A 119 14.29 3.94 -7.00
N LEU A 120 13.22 3.47 -6.37
CA LEU A 120 13.12 3.34 -4.91
C LEU A 120 13.55 1.95 -4.46
N ASN A 121 14.19 1.86 -3.29
CA ASN A 121 14.24 0.57 -2.59
C ASN A 121 12.89 0.27 -1.93
N GLU A 122 12.72 -0.94 -1.37
CA GLU A 122 11.47 -1.38 -0.73
C GLU A 122 10.95 -0.38 0.31
N LYS A 123 11.80 0.06 1.25
CA LYS A 123 11.38 0.98 2.32
C LYS A 123 11.03 2.37 1.81
N GLU A 124 11.72 2.84 0.77
CA GLU A 124 11.39 4.10 0.12
C GLU A 124 10.05 4.02 -0.62
N ALA A 125 9.77 2.90 -1.29
CA ALA A 125 8.51 2.67 -1.99
C ALA A 125 7.34 2.54 -1.01
N GLU A 126 7.49 1.78 0.07
CA GLU A 126 6.52 1.70 1.17
C GLU A 126 6.19 3.10 1.69
N LEU A 127 7.21 3.88 2.08
CA LEU A 127 7.02 5.23 2.60
C LEU A 127 6.35 6.15 1.57
N PHE A 128 6.76 6.08 0.31
CA PHE A 128 6.15 6.87 -0.76
C PHE A 128 4.66 6.55 -0.90
N VAL A 129 4.28 5.28 -0.92
CA VAL A 129 2.86 4.88 -0.96
C VAL A 129 2.09 5.42 0.25
N TYR A 130 2.57 5.20 1.48
CA TYR A 130 1.87 5.66 2.68
C TYR A 130 1.71 7.19 2.73
N ARG A 131 2.71 7.94 2.27
CA ARG A 131 2.68 9.41 2.28
C ARG A 131 1.87 9.99 1.12
N SER A 132 1.99 9.44 -0.08
CA SER A 132 1.43 10.03 -1.31
C SER A 132 0.04 9.51 -1.65
N VAL A 133 -0.31 8.28 -1.26
CA VAL A 133 -1.67 7.72 -1.45
C VAL A 133 -2.49 7.85 -0.18
N GLU A 134 -1.91 7.47 0.96
CA GLU A 134 -2.70 7.30 2.19
C GLU A 134 -2.70 8.54 3.08
N GLY A 135 -1.88 9.55 2.76
CA GLY A 135 -1.79 10.80 3.52
C GLY A 135 -1.30 10.62 4.97
N MET A 136 -0.72 9.46 5.29
CA MET A 136 -0.32 9.12 6.66
C MET A 136 0.71 10.12 7.20
N SER A 137 0.59 10.48 8.47
CA SER A 137 1.60 11.21 9.22
C SER A 137 2.90 10.41 9.36
N GLN A 138 4.00 11.07 9.68
CA GLN A 138 5.29 10.38 9.89
C GLN A 138 5.23 9.40 11.06
N ASP A 139 4.42 9.72 12.08
CA ASP A 139 4.23 8.87 13.25
C ASP A 139 3.44 7.61 12.88
N GLU A 140 2.39 7.73 12.06
CA GLU A 140 1.65 6.58 11.53
C GLU A 140 2.52 5.70 10.62
N VAL A 141 3.34 6.31 9.74
CA VAL A 141 4.29 5.56 8.90
C VAL A 141 5.32 4.83 9.76
N ALA A 142 5.86 5.49 10.80
CA ALA A 142 6.81 4.88 11.73
C ALA A 142 6.20 3.65 12.41
N GLU A 143 4.94 3.77 12.86
CA GLU A 143 4.20 2.69 13.48
C GLU A 143 3.96 1.52 12.51
N VAL A 144 3.40 1.77 11.33
CA VAL A 144 3.08 0.72 10.35
C VAL A 144 4.33 0.01 9.83
N MET A 145 5.41 0.77 9.59
CA MET A 145 6.67 0.20 9.11
C MET A 145 7.52 -0.43 10.23
N GLY A 146 7.18 -0.23 11.50
CA GLY A 146 7.96 -0.70 12.65
C GLY A 146 9.37 -0.08 12.71
N ILE A 147 9.51 1.20 12.38
CA ILE A 147 10.78 1.93 12.37
C ILE A 147 10.67 3.24 13.15
N SER A 148 11.81 3.82 13.56
CA SER A 148 11.79 5.10 14.28
C SER A 148 11.37 6.26 13.37
N ARG A 149 10.72 7.29 13.93
CA ARG A 149 10.41 8.55 13.23
C ARG A 149 11.63 9.19 12.58
N ARG A 150 12.79 9.11 13.25
CA ARG A 150 14.09 9.54 12.68
C ARG A 150 14.42 8.79 11.38
N THR A 151 14.13 7.50 11.31
CA THR A 151 14.34 6.69 10.12
C THR A 151 13.37 7.08 9.01
N VAL A 152 12.09 7.33 9.34
CA VAL A 152 11.08 7.86 8.40
C VAL A 152 11.58 9.16 7.76
N ASN A 153 12.00 10.14 8.56
CA ASN A 153 12.51 11.43 8.06
C ASN A 153 13.70 11.24 7.11
N ARG A 154 14.67 10.41 7.50
CA ARG A 154 15.85 10.13 6.66
C ARG A 154 15.47 9.49 5.31
N ILE A 155 14.49 8.61 5.29
CA ILE A 155 13.99 7.99 4.05
C ILE A 155 13.26 9.05 3.21
N GLN A 156 12.42 9.88 3.83
CA GLN A 156 11.68 10.96 3.18
C GLN A 156 12.62 11.99 2.52
N ASP A 157 13.72 12.37 3.17
CA ASP A 157 14.72 13.28 2.60
C ASP A 157 15.40 12.69 1.36
N LYS A 158 15.68 11.38 1.38
CA LYS A 158 16.26 10.67 0.22
C LYS A 158 15.26 10.58 -0.93
N LEU A 159 14.01 10.27 -0.60
CA LEU A 159 12.90 10.18 -1.55
C LEU A 159 12.71 11.52 -2.27
N ALA A 160 12.63 12.63 -1.54
CA ALA A 160 12.47 13.98 -2.10
C ALA A 160 13.58 14.33 -3.11
N LYS A 161 14.84 13.99 -2.79
CA LYS A 161 15.97 14.19 -3.70
C LYS A 161 15.88 13.33 -4.97
N LYS A 162 15.38 12.09 -4.89
CA LYS A 162 15.19 11.24 -6.06
C LYS A 162 14.07 11.77 -6.96
N ILE A 163 12.95 12.17 -6.37
CA ILE A 163 11.79 12.71 -7.10
C ILE A 163 12.16 14.03 -7.81
N SER A 164 12.86 14.95 -7.15
CA SER A 164 13.32 16.21 -7.78
C SER A 164 14.14 15.95 -9.04
N LYS A 165 15.08 15.00 -8.97
CA LYS A 165 15.92 14.62 -10.14
C LYS A 165 15.13 14.04 -11.30
N ILE A 166 14.05 13.30 -11.02
CA ILE A 166 13.17 12.75 -12.07
C ILE A 166 12.40 13.90 -12.73
N GLN A 167 11.87 14.83 -11.93
CA GLN A 167 11.14 16.00 -12.42
C GLN A 167 12.04 16.93 -13.26
N GLU A 168 13.26 17.20 -12.80
CA GLU A 168 14.26 17.99 -13.53
C GLU A 168 14.58 17.40 -14.91
N ARG A 169 14.76 16.07 -14.99
CA ARG A 169 15.02 15.38 -16.26
C ARG A 169 13.86 15.47 -17.25
N ARG A 170 12.63 15.49 -16.75
CA ARG A 170 11.42 15.61 -17.57
C ARG A 170 11.19 17.05 -18.07
N HIS A 171 11.59 18.07 -17.31
CA HIS A 171 11.49 19.47 -17.75
C HIS A 171 12.63 19.90 -18.68
N ALA A 172 13.73 19.14 -18.73
CA ALA A 172 14.90 19.43 -19.56
C ALA A 172 14.88 18.75 -20.95
N GLY A 173 13.87 17.93 -21.24
CA GLY A 173 13.66 17.26 -22.53
C GLY A 173 12.33 17.65 -23.15
#